data_AF-A0A7V3X3Y7-F1
#
_entry.id   AF-A0A7V3X3Y7-F1
#
_cell.length_a   1.000
_cell.length_b   1.000
_cell.length_c   1.000
_cell.angle_alpha   90.00
_cell.angle_beta   90.00
_cell.angle_gamma   90.00
#
_symmetry.space_group_name_H-M   'P 1'
#
loop_
_entity.id
_entity.type
_entity.pdbx_description
1 polymer ?
#
loop_
_entity_poly.entity_id
_entity_poly.type
_entity_poly.pdbx_seq_one_letter_code
_entity_poly.pdbx_strand_id
1 'polypeptide(L)'
;MTTPKPVVLCILDGWGIREADDANAPALADTPNFDRILRDCPSSQLVTHGPDVGLPSGQMGNSEVGHTNIGAGRVVPMDLGMIDLAIEDGS
;
A
#
# COMPACT_ATOMS: atom_id res chain seq x y z
N MET A 1 -4.79 -35.68 12.97
CA MET A 1 -4.42 -34.68 11.96
C MET A 1 -3.72 -33.54 12.68
N THR A 2 -2.57 -33.07 12.18
CA THR A 2 -1.89 -31.90 12.76
C THR A 2 -2.65 -30.63 12.41
N THR A 3 -2.85 -29.74 13.39
CA THR A 3 -3.48 -28.44 13.15
C THR A 3 -2.63 -27.63 12.17
N PRO A 4 -3.20 -27.09 11.07
CA PRO A 4 -2.49 -26.20 10.16
C PRO A 4 -1.95 -24.97 10.88
N LYS A 5 -0.80 -24.45 10.45
CA LYS A 5 -0.26 -23.17 10.90
C LYS A 5 -0.61 -22.11 9.84
N PRO A 6 -1.60 -21.24 10.07
CA PRO A 6 -2.03 -20.28 9.07
C PRO A 6 -0.99 -19.18 8.87
N VAL A 7 -0.88 -18.71 7.63
CA VAL A 7 -0.18 -17.46 7.27
C VAL A 7 -1.26 -16.46 6.90
N VAL A 8 -1.20 -15.26 7.50
CA VAL A 8 -2.22 -14.22 7.33
C VAL A 8 -1.56 -12.96 6.79
N LEU A 9 -2.10 -12.45 5.68
CA LEU A 9 -1.86 -11.08 5.23
C LEU A 9 -2.98 -10.20 5.78
N CYS A 10 -2.63 -9.23 6.62
CA CYS A 10 -3.56 -8.25 7.19
C CYS A 10 -3.29 -6.88 6.57
N ILE A 11 -4.30 -6.28 5.93
CA ILE A 11 -4.19 -4.98 5.26
C ILE A 11 -4.96 -3.96 6.10
N LEU A 12 -4.24 -2.98 6.64
CA LEU A 12 -4.84 -1.81 7.30
C LEU A 12 -5.06 -0.73 6.25
N ASP A 13 -6.28 -0.66 5.69
CA ASP A 13 -6.60 0.27 4.60
C ASP A 13 -6.45 1.74 5.07
N GLY A 14 -5.77 2.57 4.29
CA GLY A 14 -5.47 3.96 4.63
C GLY A 14 -4.44 4.17 5.75
N TRP A 15 -3.69 3.13 6.17
CA TRP A 15 -2.68 3.24 7.23
C TRP A 15 -1.29 3.55 6.68
N GLY A 16 -0.89 4.82 6.71
CA GLY A 16 0.41 5.29 6.21
C GLY A 16 1.39 5.71 7.30
N ILE A 17 2.66 5.90 6.91
CA ILE A 17 3.72 6.46 7.75
C ILE A 17 4.00 7.89 7.29
N ARG A 18 3.94 8.84 8.22
CA ARG A 18 4.25 10.26 7.99
C ARG A 18 5.01 10.79 9.21
N GLU A 19 6.10 11.53 8.98
CA GLU A 19 6.97 12.04 10.05
C GLU A 19 6.32 13.10 10.94
N ALA A 20 5.37 13.87 10.39
CA ALA A 20 4.71 14.92 11.12
C ALA A 20 3.47 14.38 11.87
N ASP A 21 3.36 14.71 13.15
CA ASP A 21 2.31 14.23 14.05
C ASP A 21 1.04 15.12 14.04
N ASP A 22 1.08 16.27 13.35
CA ASP A 22 -0.07 17.15 13.22
C ASP A 22 -1.16 16.50 12.36
N ALA A 23 -2.37 16.36 12.91
CA ALA A 23 -3.50 15.68 12.26
C ALA A 23 -3.17 14.25 11.73
N ASN A 24 -2.20 13.57 12.35
CA ASN A 24 -1.78 12.23 11.98
C ASN A 24 -2.47 11.20 12.88
N ALA A 25 -3.64 10.72 12.46
CA ALA A 25 -4.43 9.80 13.28
C ALA A 25 -3.67 8.51 13.65
N PRO A 26 -2.92 7.84 12.75
CA PRO A 26 -2.06 6.71 13.12
C PRO A 26 -1.04 7.02 14.22
N ALA A 27 -0.34 8.16 14.14
CA ALA A 27 0.67 8.54 15.14
C ALA A 27 0.07 8.99 16.48
N LEU A 28 -1.14 9.54 16.47
CA LEU A 28 -1.83 10.05 17.66
C LEU A 28 -2.68 8.98 18.39
N ALA A 29 -2.93 7.84 17.75
CA ALA A 29 -3.76 6.78 18.32
C ALA A 29 -2.98 5.91 19.33
N ASP A 30 -3.67 5.40 20.35
CA ASP A 30 -3.13 4.36 21.24
C ASP A 30 -3.18 3.00 20.53
N THR A 31 -2.04 2.52 20.01
CA THR A 31 -1.97 1.29 19.21
C THR A 31 -1.03 0.22 19.77
N PRO A 32 -1.23 -0.23 21.03
CA PRO A 32 -0.24 -1.01 21.78
C PRO A 32 0.11 -2.35 21.11
N ASN A 33 -0.83 -2.95 20.36
CA ASN A 33 -0.59 -4.18 19.63
C ASN A 33 0.23 -3.96 18.35
N PHE A 34 -0.08 -2.91 17.59
CA PHE A 34 0.65 -2.56 16.37
C PHE A 34 2.08 -2.10 16.72
N ASP A 35 2.21 -1.25 17.74
CA ASP A 35 3.49 -0.78 18.26
C ASP A 35 4.40 -1.92 18.73
N ARG A 36 3.81 -2.92 19.42
CA ARG A 36 4.54 -4.11 19.86
C ARG A 36 5.05 -4.93 18.67
N ILE A 37 4.22 -5.12 17.64
CA ILE A 37 4.62 -5.87 16.43
C ILE A 37 5.75 -5.14 15.70
N LEU A 38 5.63 -3.82 15.50
CA LEU A 38 6.67 -3.04 14.84
C LEU A 38 8.01 -3.03 15.60
N ARG A 39 7.97 -3.08 16.93
CA ARG A 39 9.16 -3.09 17.79
C ARG A 39 9.84 -4.45 17.86
N ASP A 40 9.06 -5.52 17.98
CA ASP A 40 9.58 -6.83 18.35
C ASP A 40 9.77 -7.78 17.14
N CYS A 41 9.29 -7.40 15.95
CA CYS A 41 9.38 -8.21 14.73
C CYS A 41 10.07 -7.44 13.59
N PRO A 42 10.66 -8.14 12.59
CA PRO A 42 11.20 -7.49 11.41
C PRO A 42 10.14 -6.66 10.69
N SER A 43 10.45 -5.40 10.41
CA SER A 43 9.58 -4.45 9.74
C SER A 43 10.31 -3.72 8.61
N SER A 44 9.55 -3.26 7.62
CA SER A 44 10.04 -2.47 6.48
C SER A 44 8.91 -1.57 5.97
N GLN A 45 9.23 -0.68 5.05
CA GLN A 45 8.29 0.23 4.39
C GLN A 45 8.23 -0.07 2.89
N LEU A 46 7.08 0.19 2.26
CA LEU A 46 6.86 0.03 0.83
C LEU A 46 6.32 1.34 0.25
N VAL A 47 6.71 1.65 -0.99
CA VAL A 47 6.08 2.72 -1.77
C VAL A 47 4.78 2.18 -2.33
N THR A 48 3.68 2.90 -2.10
CA THR A 48 2.31 2.47 -2.44
C THR A 48 1.58 3.43 -3.38
N HIS A 49 2.32 4.31 -4.04
CA HIS A 49 1.79 5.37 -4.90
C HIS A 49 2.71 5.60 -6.11
N GLY A 50 2.23 6.36 -7.09
CA GLY A 50 3.02 6.68 -8.28
C GLY A 50 3.45 5.46 -9.12
N PRO A 51 4.59 5.56 -9.84
CA PRO A 51 5.01 4.56 -10.80
C PRO A 51 5.26 3.17 -10.20
N ASP A 52 5.65 3.11 -8.92
CA ASP A 52 5.89 1.85 -8.20
C ASP A 52 4.64 0.98 -8.04
N VAL A 53 3.46 1.53 -8.27
CA VAL A 53 2.18 0.80 -8.28
C VAL A 53 1.41 0.95 -9.60
N GLY A 54 2.10 1.40 -10.66
CA GLY A 54 1.51 1.53 -12.00
C GLY A 54 0.67 2.80 -12.19
N LEU A 55 0.89 3.82 -11.36
CA LEU A 55 0.26 5.14 -11.49
C LEU A 55 1.23 6.20 -12.05
N PRO A 56 0.72 7.27 -12.68
CA PRO A 56 1.49 8.48 -12.98
C PRO A 56 2.28 9.06 -11.80
N SER A 57 3.38 9.76 -12.09
CA SER A 57 4.20 10.42 -11.07
C SER A 57 3.40 11.44 -10.26
N GLY A 58 3.54 11.41 -8.93
CA GLY A 58 2.82 12.29 -8.00
C GLY A 58 1.38 11.86 -7.71
N GLN A 59 0.87 10.81 -8.35
CA GLN A 59 -0.47 10.31 -8.06
C GLN A 59 -0.49 9.44 -6.80
N MET A 60 -1.40 9.77 -5.89
CA MET A 60 -1.65 9.00 -4.68
C MET A 60 -2.19 7.60 -5.02
N GLY A 61 -1.74 6.60 -4.26
CA GLY A 61 -2.32 5.26 -4.30
C GLY A 61 -3.78 5.23 -3.82
N ASN A 62 -4.44 4.12 -4.06
CA ASN A 62 -5.80 3.86 -3.59
C ASN A 62 -6.00 2.36 -3.33
N SER A 63 -7.15 2.00 -2.75
CA SER A 63 -7.46 0.62 -2.38
C SER A 63 -7.44 -0.33 -3.59
N GLU A 64 -8.02 0.05 -4.73
CA GLU A 64 -8.07 -0.81 -5.92
C GLU A 64 -6.67 -1.11 -6.47
N VAL A 65 -5.86 -0.06 -6.67
CA VAL A 65 -4.47 -0.18 -7.14
C VAL A 65 -3.65 -1.00 -6.16
N GLY A 66 -3.77 -0.72 -4.86
CA GLY A 66 -3.02 -1.40 -3.80
C GLY A 66 -3.33 -2.90 -3.73
N HIS A 67 -4.61 -3.27 -3.64
CA HIS A 67 -5.02 -4.68 -3.58
C HIS A 67 -4.66 -5.44 -4.86
N THR A 68 -4.75 -4.79 -6.02
CA THR A 68 -4.39 -5.38 -7.30
C THR A 68 -2.90 -5.68 -7.38
N ASN A 69 -2.03 -4.74 -7.01
CA ASN A 69 -0.58 -4.94 -6.99
C ASN A 69 -0.16 -6.03 -5.98
N ILE A 70 -0.75 -6.01 -4.76
CA ILE A 70 -0.50 -7.03 -3.72
C ILE A 70 -0.89 -8.42 -4.21
N GLY A 71 -2.09 -8.56 -4.77
CA GLY A 71 -2.60 -9.85 -5.26
C GLY A 71 -1.84 -10.35 -6.49
N ALA A 72 -1.34 -9.44 -7.34
CA ALA A 72 -0.60 -9.79 -8.55
C ALA A 72 0.88 -10.12 -8.28
N GLY A 73 1.47 -9.61 -7.19
CA GLY A 73 2.90 -9.77 -6.88
C GLY A 73 3.81 -9.07 -7.89
N ARG A 74 3.31 -8.05 -8.59
CA ARG A 74 4.02 -7.24 -9.59
C ARG A 74 3.35 -5.89 -9.76
N VAL A 75 4.07 -4.93 -10.36
CA VAL A 75 3.51 -3.65 -10.79
C VAL A 75 2.43 -3.90 -11.85
N VAL A 76 1.19 -3.49 -11.57
CA VAL A 76 0.06 -3.62 -12.50
C VAL A 76 -0.20 -2.28 -13.18
N PRO A 77 -0.07 -2.18 -14.52
CA PRO A 77 -0.43 -0.97 -15.25
C PRO A 77 -1.91 -0.66 -15.05
N MET A 78 -2.22 0.56 -14.64
CA MET A 78 -3.59 0.98 -14.38
C MET A 78 -4.21 1.65 -15.60
N ASP A 79 -5.51 1.46 -15.78
CA ASP A 79 -6.26 1.96 -16.95
C ASP A 79 -6.12 3.48 -17.15
N LEU A 80 -6.03 4.27 -16.08
CA LEU A 80 -5.85 5.72 -16.19
C LEU A 80 -4.55 6.07 -16.91
N GLY A 81 -3.44 5.41 -16.55
CA GLY A 81 -2.17 5.60 -17.24
C GLY A 81 -2.24 5.14 -18.70
N MET A 82 -3.00 4.07 -18.97
CA MET A 82 -3.22 3.58 -20.34
C MET A 82 -4.05 4.54 -21.18
N ILE A 83 -5.07 5.19 -20.60
CA ILE A 83 -5.90 6.20 -21.28
C ILE A 83 -5.07 7.45 -21.56
N ASP A 84 -4.29 7.92 -20.59
CA ASP A 84 -3.41 9.07 -20.78
C ASP A 84 -2.38 8.80 -21.89
N LEU A 85 -1.76 7.61 -21.89
CA LEU A 85 -0.86 7.16 -22.95
C LEU A 85 -1.55 7.12 -24.32
N ALA A 86 -2.76 6.57 -24.40
CA ALA A 86 -3.54 6.51 -25.63
C ALA A 86 -3.88 7.90 -26.18
N ILE A 87 -4.18 8.86 -25.29
CA ILE A 87 -4.41 10.26 -25.67
C ILE A 87 -3.12 10.91 -26.18
N GLU A 88 -1.98 10.64 -25.54
CA GLU A 88 -0.68 11.18 -25.93
C GLU A 88 -0.16 10.59 -27.26
N ASP A 89 -0.37 9.29 -27.50
CA ASP A 89 0.11 8.60 -28.70
C ASP A 89 -0.90 8.54 -29.86
N GLY A 90 -2.17 8.87 -29.61
CA GLY A 90 -3.24 8.95 -30.59
C GLY A 90 -3.83 7.59 -31.01
N SER A 91 -3.71 6.56 -30.18
CA SER A 91 -4.25 5.21 -30.40
C SER A 91 -5.71 5.00 -29.97
#